data_AF-A0AAE1BD19-F1
#
_entry.id   AF-A0AAE1BD19-F1
#
_cell.length_a   1.000
_cell.length_b   1.000
_cell.length_c   1.000
_cell.angle_alpha   90.00
_cell.angle_beta   90.00
_cell.angle_gamma   90.00
#
_symmetry.space_group_name_H-M   'P 1'
#
loop_
_entity.id
_entity.type
_entity.pdbx_description
1 polymer ?
#
loop_
_entity_poly.entity_id
_entity_poly.type
_entity_poly.pdbx_seq_one_letter_code
_entity_poly.pdbx_strand_id
1 'polypeptide(L)'
;MAVEEEMGPDELATHAQQILPTTAKNRIPKRKANRQPWISNTTLELIEERRNLKAGGITQDKILYKEKSREIKYSLKKDKKQYIEDQCKEMEEIHAQHKDHKLFKHA
;
A
#
# COMPACT_ATOMS: atom_id res chain seq x y z
N MET A 1 14.11 26.48 -36.21
CA MET A 1 12.64 26.49 -36.30
C MET A 1 12.18 25.16 -35.74
N ALA A 2 11.54 25.16 -34.58
CA ALA A 2 10.83 23.97 -34.13
C ALA A 2 9.59 23.87 -35.03
N VAL A 3 9.55 22.86 -35.88
CA VAL A 3 8.39 22.58 -36.71
C VAL A 3 7.31 22.11 -35.74
N GLU A 4 6.39 23.00 -35.40
CA GLU A 4 5.10 22.60 -34.85
C GLU A 4 4.38 21.92 -36.01
N GLU A 5 4.54 20.59 -36.11
CA GLU A 5 3.69 19.78 -36.96
C GLU A 5 2.25 19.97 -36.46
N GLU A 6 1.46 20.75 -37.18
CA GLU A 6 0.04 20.88 -36.90
C GLU A 6 -0.62 19.52 -37.16
N MET A 7 -0.77 18.73 -36.10
CA MET A 7 -1.51 17.48 -36.13
C MET A 7 -2.94 17.75 -36.59
N GLY A 8 -3.43 16.95 -37.53
CA GLY A 8 -4.83 17.00 -37.94
C GLY A 8 -5.79 16.71 -36.76
N PRO A 9 -7.08 17.09 -36.84
CA PRO A 9 -8.03 16.94 -35.74
C PRO A 9 -8.11 15.50 -35.18
N ASP A 10 -8.05 14.50 -36.05
CA ASP A 10 -8.13 13.08 -35.68
C ASP A 10 -6.82 12.56 -35.05
N GLU A 11 -5.68 13.06 -35.52
CA GLU A 11 -4.35 12.76 -34.96
C GLU A 11 -4.19 13.40 -33.58
N LEU A 12 -4.68 14.64 -33.42
CA LEU A 12 -4.72 15.32 -32.13
C LEU A 12 -5.60 14.57 -31.14
N ALA A 13 -6.77 14.08 -31.58
CA ALA A 13 -7.71 13.34 -30.74
C ALA A 13 -7.10 12.01 -30.25
N THR A 14 -6.46 11.25 -31.14
CA THR A 14 -5.79 9.98 -30.78
C THR A 14 -4.59 10.21 -29.86
N HIS A 15 -3.79 11.24 -30.13
CA HIS A 15 -2.66 11.62 -29.28
C HIS A 15 -3.13 12.08 -27.88
N ALA A 16 -4.19 12.90 -27.81
CA ALA A 16 -4.79 13.33 -26.54
C ALA A 16 -5.34 12.14 -25.75
N GLN A 17 -6.01 11.18 -26.40
CA GLN A 17 -6.51 9.95 -25.76
C GLN A 17 -5.40 9.12 -25.11
N GLN A 18 -4.18 9.15 -25.65
CA GLN A 18 -3.03 8.43 -25.09
C GLN A 18 -2.32 9.22 -23.97
N ILE A 19 -2.19 10.54 -24.14
CA ILE A 19 -1.47 11.39 -23.18
C ILE A 19 -2.26 11.57 -21.90
N LEU A 20 -3.56 11.86 -21.99
CA LEU A 20 -4.40 12.17 -20.83
C LEU A 20 -4.34 11.11 -19.72
N PRO A 21 -4.54 9.80 -19.99
CA PRO A 21 -4.46 8.79 -18.94
C PRO A 21 -3.03 8.61 -18.40
N THR A 22 -2.02 8.81 -19.24
CA THR A 22 -0.61 8.68 -18.85
C THR A 22 -0.17 9.81 -17.93
N THR A 23 -0.49 11.05 -18.31
CA THR A 23 -0.27 12.23 -17.46
C THR A 23 -1.12 12.20 -16.20
N ALA A 24 -2.38 11.75 -16.27
CA ALA A 24 -3.23 11.59 -15.09
C ALA A 24 -2.62 10.57 -14.10
N LYS A 25 -2.16 9.41 -14.57
CA LYS A 25 -1.50 8.40 -13.71
C LYS A 25 -0.22 8.93 -13.05
N ASN A 26 0.54 9.76 -13.76
CA ASN A 26 1.81 10.30 -13.26
C ASN A 26 1.61 11.50 -12.32
N ARG A 27 0.64 12.37 -12.61
CA ARG A 27 0.43 13.64 -11.92
C ARG A 27 -0.58 13.58 -10.79
N ILE A 28 -1.57 12.68 -10.86
CA ILE A 28 -2.55 12.50 -9.79
C ILE A 28 -1.95 11.56 -8.73
N PRO A 29 -1.66 12.06 -7.53
CA PRO A 29 -1.16 11.20 -6.46
C PRO A 29 -2.22 10.16 -6.09
N LYS A 30 -1.83 8.88 -6.09
CA LYS A 30 -2.71 7.81 -5.61
C LYS A 30 -3.02 8.05 -4.14
N ARG A 31 -4.30 8.00 -3.78
CA ARG A 31 -4.72 8.05 -2.37
C ARG A 31 -4.03 6.89 -1.63
N LYS A 32 -3.06 7.22 -0.78
CA LYS A 32 -2.46 6.23 0.12
C LYS A 32 -3.58 5.80 1.08
N ALA A 33 -3.96 4.52 1.04
CA ALA A 33 -4.93 4.00 2.00
C ALA A 33 -4.41 4.29 3.42
N ASN A 34 -5.31 4.69 4.33
CA ASN A 34 -4.97 4.88 5.74
C ASN A 34 -4.31 3.58 6.24
N ARG A 35 -3.03 3.67 6.55
CA ARG A 35 -2.25 2.54 7.03
C ARG A 35 -2.61 2.33 8.49
N GLN A 36 -2.90 1.09 8.85
CA GLN A 36 -3.00 0.73 10.25
C GLN A 36 -1.58 0.77 10.84
N PRO A 37 -1.37 1.39 12.00
CA PRO A 37 -0.04 1.58 12.58
C PRO A 37 0.66 0.24 12.91
N TRP A 38 -0.12 -0.82 13.11
CA TRP A 38 0.39 -2.15 13.47
C TRP A 38 0.82 -3.01 12.27
N ILE A 39 0.57 -2.61 11.02
CA ILE A 39 0.98 -3.40 9.84
C ILE A 39 2.42 -3.03 9.48
N SER A 40 3.29 -4.04 9.40
CA SER A 40 4.70 -3.84 9.05
C SER A 40 4.90 -3.50 7.56
N ASN A 41 6.00 -2.82 7.25
CA ASN A 41 6.35 -2.49 5.85
C ASN A 41 6.55 -3.76 4.99
N THR A 42 7.09 -4.83 5.56
CA THR A 42 7.28 -6.10 4.85
C THR A 42 5.95 -6.75 4.47
N THR A 43 4.94 -6.70 5.36
CA THR A 43 3.59 -7.16 5.02
C THR A 43 2.94 -6.28 3.94
N LEU A 44 3.26 -4.99 3.90
CA LEU A 44 2.77 -4.09 2.85
C LEU A 44 3.37 -4.44 1.48
N GLU A 45 4.65 -4.76 1.42
CA GLU A 45 5.33 -5.22 0.19
C GLU A 45 4.68 -6.50 -0.34
N LEU A 46 4.40 -7.49 0.52
CA LEU A 46 3.68 -8.71 0.13
C LEU A 46 2.28 -8.42 -0.44
N ILE A 47 1.56 -7.46 0.14
CA ILE A 47 0.25 -7.02 -0.35
C ILE A 47 0.39 -6.39 -1.75
N GLU A 48 1.46 -5.63 -1.99
CA GLU A 48 1.75 -5.02 -3.28
C GLU A 48 2.12 -6.06 -4.34
N GLU A 49 2.98 -7.03 -4.01
CA GLU A 49 3.28 -8.17 -4.87
C GLU A 49 1.99 -8.89 -5.31
N ARG A 50 1.09 -9.18 -4.36
CA ARG A 50 -0.20 -9.82 -4.69
C ARG A 50 -1.07 -8.95 -5.62
N ARG A 51 -1.04 -7.62 -5.46
CA ARG A 51 -1.78 -6.70 -6.34
C ARG A 51 -1.20 -6.72 -7.75
N ASN A 52 0.11 -6.78 -7.88
CA ASN A 52 0.79 -6.85 -9.17
C ASN A 52 0.47 -8.17 -9.89
N LEU A 53 0.48 -9.31 -9.17
CA LEU A 53 0.04 -10.61 -9.71
C LEU A 53 -1.40 -10.57 -10.21
N LYS A 54 -2.30 -9.90 -9.47
CA LYS A 54 -3.69 -9.74 -9.91
C LYS A 54 -3.82 -8.86 -11.15
N ALA A 55 -3.01 -7.81 -11.26
CA ALA A 55 -3.00 -6.91 -12.41
C ALA A 55 -2.43 -7.57 -13.68
N GLY A 56 -1.46 -8.48 -13.53
CA GLY A 56 -0.85 -9.23 -14.64
C GLY A 56 -1.71 -10.38 -15.20
N GLY A 57 -2.73 -10.85 -14.45
CA GLY A 57 -3.65 -11.91 -14.88
C GLY A 57 -3.53 -13.18 -14.02
N ILE A 58 -4.57 -13.47 -13.24
CA ILE A 58 -4.56 -14.54 -12.22
C ILE A 58 -4.52 -15.96 -12.82
N THR A 59 -4.93 -16.15 -14.08
CA THR A 59 -5.17 -17.48 -14.65
C THR A 59 -3.90 -18.32 -14.78
N GLN A 60 -2.74 -17.69 -15.02
CA GLN A 60 -1.45 -18.37 -15.09
C GLN A 60 -0.81 -18.58 -13.70
N ASP A 61 -0.96 -17.60 -12.79
CA ASP A 61 -0.28 -17.59 -11.48
C ASP A 61 -1.19 -17.89 -10.28
N LYS A 62 -2.25 -18.68 -10.48
CA LYS A 62 -3.27 -18.93 -9.45
C LYS A 62 -2.71 -19.56 -8.18
N ILE A 63 -1.69 -20.41 -8.29
CA ILE A 63 -1.01 -21.04 -7.14
C ILE A 63 -0.22 -19.99 -6.37
N LEU A 64 0.62 -19.23 -7.07
CA LEU A 64 1.45 -18.17 -6.48
C LEU A 64 0.59 -17.08 -5.80
N TYR A 65 -0.54 -16.72 -6.41
CA TYR A 65 -1.51 -15.81 -5.80
C TYR A 65 -2.11 -16.36 -4.49
N LYS A 66 -2.42 -17.67 -4.43
CA LYS A 66 -2.92 -18.32 -3.21
C LYS A 66 -1.85 -18.37 -2.13
N GLU A 67 -0.62 -18.69 -2.49
CA GLU A 67 0.52 -18.71 -1.57
C GLU A 67 0.76 -17.32 -0.97
N LYS A 68 0.87 -16.28 -1.81
CA LYS A 68 1.00 -14.89 -1.35
C LYS A 68 -0.18 -14.45 -0.49
N SER A 69 -1.40 -14.88 -0.82
CA SER A 69 -2.58 -14.63 0.02
C SER A 69 -2.49 -15.28 1.40
N ARG A 70 -1.91 -16.49 1.50
CA ARG A 70 -1.69 -17.19 2.76
C ARG A 70 -0.58 -16.53 3.57
N GLU A 71 0.51 -16.17 2.92
CA GLU A 71 1.65 -15.46 3.51
C GLU A 71 1.20 -14.14 4.14
N ILE A 72 0.45 -13.31 3.40
CA ILE A 72 -0.13 -12.06 3.92
C ILE A 72 -0.98 -12.30 5.17
N LYS A 73 -1.84 -13.33 5.17
CA LYS A 73 -2.67 -13.64 6.35
C LYS A 73 -1.81 -14.02 7.56
N TYR A 74 -0.73 -14.75 7.34
CA TYR A 74 0.20 -15.11 8.41
C TYR A 74 0.94 -13.89 8.95
N SER A 75 1.53 -13.08 8.06
CA SER A 75 2.28 -11.88 8.44
C SER A 75 1.39 -10.86 9.14
N LEU A 76 0.15 -10.64 8.69
CA LEU A 76 -0.81 -9.77 9.39
C LEU A 76 -1.12 -10.23 10.81
N LYS A 77 -1.24 -11.55 11.05
CA LYS A 77 -1.45 -12.09 12.40
C LYS A 77 -0.23 -11.88 13.27
N LYS A 78 0.97 -12.10 12.71
CA LYS A 78 2.24 -11.90 13.41
C LYS A 78 2.43 -10.42 13.78
N ASP A 79 2.24 -9.52 12.83
CA ASP A 79 2.35 -8.08 13.02
C ASP A 79 1.40 -7.58 14.10
N LYS A 80 0.13 -8.01 14.05
CA LYS A 80 -0.85 -7.64 15.07
C LYS A 80 -0.48 -8.17 16.45
N LYS A 81 0.01 -9.42 16.53
CA LYS A 81 0.45 -10.01 17.80
C LYS A 81 1.63 -9.22 18.38
N GLN A 82 2.64 -8.94 17.56
CA GLN A 82 3.81 -8.16 17.95
C GLN A 82 3.41 -6.77 18.46
N TYR A 83 2.53 -6.08 17.72
CA TYR A 83 2.04 -4.77 18.13
C TYR A 83 1.35 -4.81 19.51
N ILE A 84 0.49 -5.81 19.76
CA ILE A 84 -0.16 -5.95 21.06
C ILE A 84 0.88 -6.21 22.16
N GLU A 85 1.84 -7.09 21.92
CA GLU A 85 2.91 -7.39 22.89
C GLU A 85 3.76 -6.16 23.20
N ASP A 86 4.11 -5.37 22.19
CA ASP A 86 4.89 -4.14 22.37
C ASP A 86 4.09 -3.08 23.15
N GLN A 87 2.78 -2.95 22.87
CA GLN A 87 1.91 -2.05 23.64
C GLN A 87 1.76 -2.52 25.10
N CYS A 88 1.64 -3.83 25.36
CA CYS A 88 1.61 -4.35 26.73
C CYS A 88 2.92 -4.06 27.47
N LYS A 89 4.08 -4.27 26.83
CA LYS A 89 5.39 -3.95 27.43
C LYS A 89 5.52 -2.47 27.74
N GLU A 90 5.10 -1.59 26.81
CA GLU A 90 5.10 -0.15 27.04
C GLU A 90 4.25 0.23 28.26
N MET A 91 3.07 -0.38 28.41
CA MET A 91 2.21 -0.16 29.58
C MET A 91 2.86 -0.66 30.88
N GLU A 92 3.47 -1.84 30.88
CA GLU A 92 4.19 -2.40 32.02
C GLU A 92 5.37 -1.51 32.43
N GLU A 93 6.14 -0.98 31.48
CA GLU A 93 7.24 -0.05 31.74
C GLU A 93 6.75 1.28 32.31
N ILE A 94 5.67 1.83 31.78
CA ILE A 94 5.05 3.05 32.30
C ILE A 94 4.60 2.85 33.75
N HIS A 95 3.99 1.70 34.04
CA HIS A 95 3.54 1.34 35.38
C HIS A 95 4.72 1.16 36.35
N ALA A 96 5.77 0.45 35.93
CA ALA A 96 6.99 0.26 36.72
C ALA A 96 7.71 1.59 37.03
N GLN A 97 7.55 2.59 36.15
CA GLN A 97 8.08 3.94 36.36
C GLN A 97 7.15 4.85 37.17
N HIS A 98 6.01 4.35 37.67
CA HIS A 98 4.95 5.12 38.34
C HIS A 98 4.45 6.32 37.52
N LYS A 99 4.44 6.19 36.19
CA LYS A 99 4.02 7.24 35.25
C LYS A 99 2.61 6.97 34.70
N ASP A 100 1.71 6.47 35.55
CA ASP A 100 0.36 6.00 35.15
C ASP A 100 -0.46 7.08 34.41
N HIS A 101 -0.22 8.37 34.67
CA HIS A 101 -0.84 9.47 33.92
C HIS A 101 -0.58 9.41 32.39
N LYS A 102 0.47 8.72 31.95
CA LYS A 102 0.80 8.53 30.52
C LYS A 102 -0.04 7.44 29.85
N LEU A 103 -0.63 6.51 30.62
CA LEU A 103 -1.48 5.44 30.08
C LEU A 103 -2.73 6.01 29.39
N PHE A 104 -3.23 7.16 29.85
CA PHE A 104 -4.43 7.81 29.31
C PHE A 104 -4.23 8.54 27.98
N LYS A 105 -3.00 8.60 27.43
CA LYS A 105 -2.75 9.22 26.11
C LYS A 105 -3.21 8.37 24.92
N HIS A 106 -3.45 7.08 25.14
CA HIS A 106 -3.84 6.13 24.09
C HIS A 106 -5.34 5.76 24.15
N ALA A 107 -6.11 6.39 25.04
CA ALA A 107 -7.56 6.20 25.20
C ALA A 107 -8.39 7.08 24.27
#